data_AF-A0ABD5XB22-F1
#
_entry.id   AF-A0ABD5XB22-F1
#
_cell.length_a   1.000
_cell.length_b   1.000
_cell.length_c   1.000
_cell.angle_alpha   90.00
_cell.angle_beta   90.00
_cell.angle_gamma   90.00
#
_symmetry.space_group_name_H-M   'P 1'
#
loop_
_entity.id
_entity.type
_entity.pdbx_description
1 polymer ?
#
loop_
_entity_poly.entity_id
_entity_poly.type
_entity_poly.pdbx_seq_one_letter_code
_entity_poly.pdbx_strand_id
1 'polypeptide(L)'
;MRIETPPQARELHQPEQSATGRTVFAFDRDDTVDVNPPPCDDREAVPLTWVAHLAHRTDHIVYATGNQLLKREATIPGTTEILAAHPAYEWPDSESSDQLYLSRQEQVRMLGELYDSAHQRIVVDDVDLSELDDWTHYYSWDFVPEARKGNIVSDLPPTEPRDELDKFLNPQVPGEYW
;
A
#
# COMPACT_ATOMS: atom_id res chain seq x y z
N MET A 1 18.46 -0.75 -5.61
CA MET A 1 17.82 -0.71 -4.28
C MET A 1 17.06 -2.03 -4.09
N ARG A 2 17.29 -2.80 -3.01
CA ARG A 2 16.59 -4.07 -2.81
C ARG A 2 15.21 -3.77 -2.25
N ILE A 3 14.20 -3.83 -3.11
CA ILE A 3 12.81 -3.95 -2.69
C ILE A 3 12.72 -5.26 -1.88
N GLU A 4 12.50 -5.19 -0.57
CA GLU A 4 12.41 -6.38 0.30
C GLU A 4 11.16 -7.22 0.03
N THR A 5 10.25 -6.70 -0.79
CA THR A 5 9.04 -7.36 -1.26
C THR A 5 9.31 -8.76 -1.81
N PRO A 6 8.53 -9.78 -1.40
CA PRO A 6 8.57 -11.13 -1.93
C PRO A 6 8.61 -11.18 -3.47
N PRO A 7 9.21 -12.22 -4.08
CA PRO A 7 9.39 -12.31 -5.54
C PRO A 7 8.11 -12.12 -6.36
N GLN A 8 6.97 -12.67 -5.91
CA GLN A 8 5.68 -12.52 -6.58
C GLN A 8 5.23 -11.05 -6.65
N ALA A 9 5.39 -10.33 -5.54
CA ALA A 9 5.04 -8.93 -5.47
C ALA A 9 6.07 -8.03 -6.18
N ARG A 10 7.34 -8.44 -6.32
CA ARG A 10 8.31 -7.67 -7.14
C ARG A 10 7.91 -7.52 -8.60
N GLU A 11 7.27 -8.51 -9.19
CA GLU A 11 6.80 -8.44 -10.58
C GLU A 11 5.57 -7.52 -10.71
N LEU A 12 4.68 -7.53 -9.72
CA LEU A 12 3.49 -6.65 -9.70
C LEU A 12 3.84 -5.17 -9.59
N HIS A 13 4.95 -4.84 -8.91
CA HIS A 13 5.40 -3.47 -8.68
C HIS A 13 6.38 -2.96 -9.75
N GLN A 14 6.36 -3.55 -10.96
CA GLN A 14 7.07 -3.06 -12.14
C GLN A 14 6.14 -2.15 -12.96
N PRO A 15 6.35 -0.82 -12.98
CA PRO A 15 5.50 0.11 -13.72
C PRO A 15 5.44 -0.16 -15.24
N GLU A 16 6.47 -0.80 -15.79
CA GLU A 16 6.51 -1.24 -17.18
C GLU A 16 5.50 -2.35 -17.51
N GLN A 17 4.97 -3.03 -16.50
CA GLN A 17 3.90 -4.01 -16.68
C GLN A 17 2.54 -3.33 -16.63
N SER A 18 1.63 -3.76 -17.51
CA SER A 18 0.27 -3.24 -17.52
C SER A 18 -0.44 -3.46 -16.17
N ALA A 19 -1.02 -2.39 -15.62
CA ALA A 19 -1.91 -2.45 -14.46
C ALA A 19 -3.37 -2.69 -14.87
N THR A 20 -3.65 -2.96 -16.15
CA THR A 20 -5.01 -3.16 -16.65
C THR A 20 -5.69 -4.33 -15.94
N GLY A 21 -6.88 -4.07 -15.42
CA GLY A 21 -7.65 -5.06 -14.64
C GLY A 21 -7.20 -5.22 -13.19
N ARG A 22 -6.16 -4.51 -12.74
CA ARG A 22 -5.67 -4.54 -11.37
C ARG A 22 -6.14 -3.31 -10.58
N THR A 23 -6.19 -3.48 -9.26
CA THR A 23 -6.40 -2.39 -8.30
C THR A 23 -5.08 -1.98 -7.69
N VAL A 24 -4.84 -0.68 -7.60
CA VAL A 24 -3.69 -0.08 -6.91
C VAL A 24 -4.15 0.48 -5.57
N PHE A 25 -3.44 0.13 -4.50
CA PHE A 25 -3.65 0.63 -3.16
C PHE A 25 -2.47 1.50 -2.72
N ALA A 26 -2.78 2.65 -2.15
CA ALA A 26 -1.88 3.46 -1.35
C ALA A 26 -2.37 3.43 0.11
N PHE A 27 -1.52 2.98 1.03
CA PHE A 27 -1.83 2.99 2.46
C PHE A 27 -0.91 3.95 3.18
N ASP A 28 -1.50 4.85 3.97
CA ASP A 28 -0.76 5.48 5.05
C ASP A 28 -0.51 4.50 6.19
N ARG A 29 0.45 4.87 7.05
CA ARG A 29 0.75 4.13 8.27
C ARG A 29 0.13 4.74 9.53
N ASP A 30 0.36 6.04 9.74
CA ASP A 30 0.02 6.69 11.01
C ASP A 30 -1.47 7.00 11.05
N ASP A 31 -2.09 6.83 12.21
CA ASP A 31 -3.53 6.97 12.41
C ASP A 31 -4.41 6.16 11.41
N THR A 32 -3.84 5.13 10.79
CA THR A 32 -4.45 4.40 9.67
C THR A 32 -4.38 2.87 9.83
N VAL A 33 -3.20 2.33 10.13
CA VAL A 33 -2.95 0.88 10.26
C VAL A 33 -2.82 0.49 11.73
N ASP A 34 -3.17 -0.74 12.11
CA ASP A 34 -3.21 -1.21 13.52
C ASP A 34 -1.89 -1.06 14.32
N VAL A 35 -0.75 -0.89 13.64
CA VAL A 35 0.58 -0.62 14.25
C VAL A 35 0.72 0.81 14.74
N ASN A 36 -0.15 1.69 14.26
CA ASN A 36 -0.37 3.03 14.78
C ASN A 36 -1.80 3.48 14.45
N PRO A 37 -2.78 3.00 15.22
CA PRO A 37 -4.19 3.19 14.91
C PRO A 37 -4.61 4.65 15.14
N PRO A 38 -5.75 5.09 14.56
CA PRO A 38 -6.31 6.39 14.89
C PRO A 38 -6.48 6.57 16.41
N PRO A 39 -6.33 7.80 16.94
CA PRO A 39 -6.36 8.05 18.38
C PRO A 39 -7.75 7.92 19.02
N CYS A 40 -8.81 7.75 18.22
CA CYS A 40 -10.18 7.62 18.71
C CYS A 40 -10.62 6.15 18.70
N ASP A 41 -11.07 5.64 19.84
CA ASP A 41 -11.43 4.22 20.04
C ASP A 41 -12.62 3.74 19.19
N ASP A 42 -13.42 4.66 18.63
CA ASP A 42 -14.55 4.37 17.74
C ASP A 42 -14.15 4.25 16.26
N ARG A 43 -12.88 4.50 15.93
CA ARG A 43 -12.34 4.42 14.57
C ARG A 43 -11.54 3.14 14.38
N GLU A 44 -11.95 2.33 13.42
CA GLU A 44 -11.26 1.09 13.10
C GLU A 44 -9.99 1.33 12.29
N ALA A 45 -8.88 0.74 12.73
CA ALA A 45 -7.63 0.73 11.97
C ALA A 45 -7.58 -0.43 10.98
N VAL A 46 -6.89 -0.24 9.85
CA VAL A 46 -6.63 -1.32 8.89
C VAL A 46 -5.67 -2.33 9.52
N PRO A 47 -6.02 -3.64 9.55
CA PRO A 47 -5.09 -4.65 10.04
C PRO A 47 -3.82 -4.69 9.18
N LEU A 48 -2.64 -4.72 9.79
CA LEU A 48 -1.38 -4.82 9.03
C LEU A 48 -1.34 -6.11 8.18
N THR A 49 -1.93 -7.19 8.69
CA THR A 49 -2.06 -8.47 7.98
C THR A 49 -2.87 -8.34 6.69
N TRP A 50 -3.84 -7.42 6.61
CA TRP A 50 -4.59 -7.16 5.38
C TRP A 50 -3.72 -6.48 4.33
N VAL A 51 -2.93 -5.47 4.72
CA VAL A 51 -1.99 -4.79 3.82
C VAL A 51 -0.99 -5.81 3.25
N ALA A 52 -0.43 -6.67 4.11
CA ALA A 52 0.50 -7.72 3.68
C ALA A 52 -0.19 -8.78 2.79
N HIS A 53 -1.43 -9.17 3.09
CA HIS A 53 -2.18 -10.12 2.27
C HIS A 53 -2.42 -9.56 0.86
N LEU A 54 -2.95 -8.33 0.76
CA LEU A 54 -3.16 -7.65 -0.52
C LEU A 54 -1.85 -7.60 -1.33
N ALA A 55 -0.76 -7.20 -0.68
CA ALA A 55 0.52 -7.03 -1.37
C ALA A 55 1.16 -8.34 -1.86
N HIS A 56 0.97 -9.46 -1.13
CA HIS A 56 1.79 -10.67 -1.32
C HIS A 56 1.00 -11.91 -1.75
N ARG A 57 -0.32 -11.91 -1.62
CA ARG A 57 -1.18 -13.09 -1.86
C ARG A 57 -2.26 -12.84 -2.91
N THR A 58 -2.36 -11.63 -3.43
CA THR A 58 -3.34 -11.23 -4.46
C THR A 58 -2.62 -10.59 -5.65
N ASP A 59 -3.37 -10.25 -6.70
CA ASP A 59 -2.86 -9.54 -7.87
C ASP A 59 -2.90 -8.00 -7.73
N HIS A 60 -3.07 -7.50 -6.50
CA HIS A 60 -3.09 -6.07 -6.20
C HIS A 60 -1.70 -5.44 -6.15
N ILE A 61 -1.64 -4.17 -6.55
CA ILE A 61 -0.43 -3.34 -6.45
C ILE A 61 -0.57 -2.52 -5.17
N VAL A 62 0.38 -2.60 -4.24
CA VAL A 62 0.25 -2.01 -2.90
C VAL A 62 1.49 -1.22 -2.51
N TYR A 63 1.31 0.06 -2.20
CA TYR A 63 2.39 0.97 -1.81
C TYR A 63 2.15 1.61 -0.44
N ALA A 64 3.23 1.84 0.28
CA ALA A 64 3.25 2.69 1.47
C ALA A 64 3.38 4.16 1.08
N THR A 65 2.44 4.98 1.52
CA THR A 65 2.50 6.45 1.46
C THR A 65 2.65 7.04 2.87
N GLY A 66 3.04 8.30 2.96
CA GLY A 66 3.25 8.96 4.26
C GLY A 66 4.43 8.33 5.02
N ASN A 67 4.18 7.79 6.22
CA ASN A 67 5.25 7.27 7.07
C ASN A 67 5.82 5.93 6.54
N GLN A 68 7.07 6.00 6.08
CA GLN A 68 7.79 4.91 5.41
C GLN A 68 8.20 3.74 6.33
N LEU A 69 7.82 3.74 7.61
CA LEU A 69 7.91 2.54 8.45
C LEU A 69 7.02 1.39 7.93
N LEU A 70 5.87 1.70 7.33
CA LEU A 70 4.96 0.68 6.78
C LEU A 70 5.63 -0.17 5.71
N LYS A 71 6.55 0.42 4.95
CA LYS A 71 7.38 -0.27 3.95
C LYS A 71 8.05 -1.51 4.56
N ARG A 72 8.61 -1.37 5.77
CA ARG A 72 9.31 -2.45 6.48
C ARG A 72 8.32 -3.37 7.19
N GLU A 73 7.30 -2.80 7.82
CA GLU A 73 6.29 -3.56 8.58
C GLU A 73 5.47 -4.50 7.68
N ALA A 74 5.11 -4.05 6.47
CA ALA A 74 4.35 -4.83 5.48
C ALA A 74 5.20 -5.41 4.35
N THR A 75 6.50 -5.07 4.27
CA THR A 75 7.41 -5.50 3.19
C THR A 75 6.92 -5.09 1.79
N ILE A 76 6.38 -3.88 1.67
CA ILE A 76 5.84 -3.29 0.42
C ILE A 76 6.74 -2.17 -0.10
N PRO A 77 6.66 -1.75 -1.38
CA PRO A 77 7.36 -0.55 -1.85
C PRO A 77 6.81 0.73 -1.21
N GLY A 78 7.60 1.82 -1.23
CA GLY A 78 7.20 3.12 -0.69
C GLY A 78 7.63 4.30 -1.55
N THR A 79 7.74 5.50 -0.97
CA THR A 79 8.04 6.76 -1.67
C THR A 79 9.31 6.68 -2.52
N THR A 80 10.38 6.07 -2.00
CA THR A 80 11.63 5.96 -2.76
C THR A 80 11.49 5.09 -4.00
N GLU A 81 10.70 4.01 -3.92
CA GLU A 81 10.39 3.16 -5.07
C GLU A 81 9.50 3.88 -6.09
N ILE A 82 8.51 4.67 -5.64
CA ILE A 82 7.70 5.53 -6.52
C ILE A 82 8.61 6.49 -7.29
N LEU A 83 9.50 7.19 -6.59
CA LEU A 83 10.44 8.14 -7.19
C LEU A 83 11.41 7.48 -8.16
N ALA A 84 11.96 6.31 -7.81
CA ALA A 84 12.89 5.58 -8.67
C ALA A 84 12.23 5.09 -9.97
N ALA A 85 10.94 4.78 -9.91
CA ALA A 85 10.15 4.33 -11.05
C ALA A 85 9.66 5.48 -11.95
N HIS A 86 9.54 6.70 -11.42
CA HIS A 86 8.90 7.79 -12.11
C HIS A 86 9.81 8.37 -13.22
N PRO A 87 9.39 8.36 -14.50
CA PRO A 87 10.26 8.73 -15.62
C PRO A 87 10.69 10.19 -15.61
N ALA A 88 9.89 11.07 -14.99
CA ALA A 88 10.19 12.49 -14.87
C ALA A 88 11.06 12.84 -13.65
N TYR A 89 11.37 11.86 -12.79
CA TYR A 89 12.12 12.12 -11.57
C TYR A 89 13.63 11.98 -11.81
N GLU A 90 14.33 13.10 -11.78
CA GLU A 90 15.80 13.14 -11.85
C GLU A 90 16.38 13.12 -10.43
N TRP A 91 17.19 12.11 -10.15
CA TRP A 91 17.90 12.03 -8.87
C TRP A 91 18.92 13.17 -8.79
N PRO A 92 18.93 13.96 -7.70
CA PRO A 92 19.93 15.01 -7.54
C PRO A 92 21.34 14.39 -7.45
N ASP A 93 22.30 14.99 -8.17
CA ASP A 93 23.70 14.54 -8.23
C ASP A 93 24.49 14.72 -6.90
N SER A 94 23.90 15.38 -5.89
CA SER A 94 24.60 15.72 -4.65
C SER A 94 24.27 14.80 -3.47
N GLU A 95 25.32 14.45 -2.71
CA GLU A 95 25.32 13.85 -1.36
C GLU A 95 24.57 14.68 -0.28
N SER A 96 23.77 15.66 -0.68
CA SER A 96 22.78 16.30 0.18
C SER A 96 21.55 15.40 0.18
N SER A 97 21.54 14.44 1.09
CA SER A 97 20.39 13.62 1.47
C SER A 97 19.28 14.42 2.15
N ASP A 98 19.11 15.69 1.76
CA ASP A 98 17.99 16.52 2.18
C ASP A 98 16.74 15.78 1.74
N GLN A 99 16.04 15.27 2.76
CA GLN A 99 15.01 14.27 2.67
C GLN A 99 14.02 14.64 1.57
N LEU A 100 13.74 13.69 0.69
CA LEU A 100 12.73 13.83 -0.36
C LEU A 100 11.37 13.95 0.31
N TYR A 101 11.00 15.19 0.65
CA TYR A 101 9.74 15.54 1.27
C TYR A 101 8.69 15.76 0.19
N LEU A 102 8.20 14.67 -0.38
CA LEU A 102 6.94 14.72 -1.11
C LEU A 102 5.79 14.76 -0.11
N SER A 103 4.83 15.66 -0.32
CA SER A 103 3.55 15.62 0.36
C SER A 103 2.81 14.30 0.06
N ARG A 104 1.87 13.91 0.93
CA ARG A 104 1.03 12.72 0.72
C ARG A 104 0.34 12.76 -0.64
N GLN A 105 -0.20 13.93 -1.00
CA GLN A 105 -0.87 14.17 -2.27
C GLN A 105 0.07 13.97 -3.47
N GLU A 106 1.30 14.47 -3.41
CA GLU A 106 2.29 14.26 -4.49
C GLU A 106 2.69 12.79 -4.62
N GLN A 107 2.87 12.07 -3.51
CA GLN A 107 3.19 10.64 -3.54
C GLN A 107 2.09 9.83 -4.24
N VAL A 108 0.83 10.07 -3.87
CA VAL A 108 -0.33 9.37 -4.45
C VAL A 108 -0.53 9.75 -5.92
N ARG A 109 -0.34 11.02 -6.27
CA ARG A 109 -0.42 11.49 -7.66
C ARG A 109 0.62 10.80 -8.55
N MET A 110 1.88 10.78 -8.13
CA MET A 110 2.95 10.12 -8.87
C MET A 110 2.69 8.62 -9.02
N LEU A 111 2.13 7.98 -7.98
CA LEU A 111 1.72 6.57 -8.07
C LEU A 111 0.59 6.37 -9.09
N GLY A 112 -0.35 7.31 -9.19
CA GLY A 112 -1.41 7.30 -10.20
C GLY A 112 -0.86 7.42 -11.62
N GLU A 113 0.17 8.26 -11.81
CA GLU A 113 0.88 8.42 -13.08
C GLU A 113 1.64 7.15 -13.49
N LEU A 114 2.24 6.43 -12.53
CA LEU A 114 2.90 5.14 -12.79
C LEU A 114 1.94 4.05 -13.24
N TYR A 115 0.69 4.08 -12.75
CA TYR A 115 -0.32 3.07 -13.00
C TYR A 115 -1.60 3.69 -13.57
N ASP A 116 -1.44 4.49 -14.62
CA ASP A 116 -2.52 5.22 -15.29
C ASP A 116 -3.63 4.29 -15.81
N SER A 117 -3.24 3.09 -16.24
CA SER A 117 -4.08 2.03 -16.81
C SER A 117 -4.74 1.12 -15.78
N ALA A 118 -4.57 1.37 -14.47
CA ALA A 118 -5.21 0.62 -13.41
C ALA A 118 -6.74 0.64 -13.55
N HIS A 119 -7.40 -0.47 -13.21
CA HIS A 119 -8.86 -0.52 -13.20
C HIS A 119 -9.45 0.37 -12.11
N GLN A 120 -8.79 0.38 -10.94
CA GLN A 120 -9.18 1.18 -9.80
C GLN A 120 -7.94 1.62 -9.02
N ARG A 121 -8.00 2.81 -8.42
CA ARG A 121 -6.99 3.35 -7.53
C ARG A 121 -7.64 3.75 -6.21
N ILE A 122 -7.14 3.21 -5.11
CA ILE A 122 -7.71 3.37 -3.77
C ILE A 122 -6.63 3.87 -2.84
N VAL A 123 -6.91 4.95 -2.12
CA VAL A 123 -6.02 5.48 -1.09
C VAL A 123 -6.70 5.41 0.27
N VAL A 124 -6.02 4.82 1.24
CA VAL A 124 -6.50 4.69 2.62
C VAL A 124 -5.58 5.50 3.53
N ASP A 125 -6.13 6.59 4.08
CA ASP A 125 -5.33 7.69 4.60
C ASP A 125 -6.14 8.48 5.64
N ASP A 126 -5.48 8.90 6.73
CA ASP A 126 -6.08 9.73 7.78
C ASP A 126 -6.27 11.20 7.34
N VAL A 127 -5.52 11.65 6.34
CA VAL A 127 -5.66 12.95 5.69
C VAL A 127 -6.65 12.83 4.54
N ASP A 128 -7.50 13.85 4.40
CA ASP A 128 -8.43 13.96 3.27
C ASP A 128 -7.65 14.14 1.97
N LEU A 129 -7.73 13.16 1.09
CA LEU A 129 -7.17 13.16 -0.27
C LEU A 129 -8.25 13.09 -1.35
N SER A 130 -9.50 13.40 -1.00
CA SER A 130 -10.65 13.34 -1.93
C SER A 130 -10.55 14.31 -3.11
N GLU A 131 -9.66 15.30 -3.05
CA GLU A 131 -9.35 16.20 -4.18
C GLU A 131 -8.60 15.48 -5.34
N LEU A 132 -8.08 14.27 -5.11
CA LEU A 132 -7.50 13.43 -6.16
C LEU A 132 -8.61 12.67 -6.88
N ASP A 133 -9.25 13.33 -7.86
CA ASP A 133 -10.45 12.84 -8.58
C ASP A 133 -10.31 11.42 -9.18
N ASP A 134 -9.09 10.98 -9.47
CA ASP A 134 -8.78 9.68 -10.06
C ASP A 134 -8.47 8.58 -9.02
N TRP A 135 -8.62 8.90 -7.73
CA TRP A 135 -8.47 8.01 -6.59
C TRP A 135 -9.77 7.96 -5.77
N THR A 136 -10.14 6.77 -5.33
CA THR A 136 -11.15 6.62 -4.27
C THR A 136 -10.47 6.73 -2.92
N HIS A 137 -10.71 7.83 -2.20
CA HIS A 137 -10.22 8.00 -0.84
C HIS A 137 -11.13 7.29 0.18
N TYR A 138 -10.50 6.65 1.16
CA TYR A 138 -11.13 6.18 2.37
C TYR A 138 -10.31 6.60 3.58
N TYR A 139 -11.00 6.97 4.65
CA TYR A 139 -10.42 6.83 5.98
C TYR A 139 -10.40 5.35 6.37
N SER A 140 -9.50 4.95 7.26
CA SER A 140 -9.40 3.56 7.76
C SER A 140 -10.74 3.03 8.30
N TRP A 141 -11.47 3.85 9.06
CA TRP A 141 -12.77 3.50 9.65
C TRP A 141 -13.93 3.41 8.65
N ASP A 142 -13.76 3.92 7.42
CA ASP A 142 -14.71 3.72 6.33
C ASP A 142 -14.28 2.54 5.45
N PHE A 143 -12.98 2.38 5.23
CA PHE A 143 -12.40 1.28 4.47
C PHE A 143 -12.70 -0.08 5.10
N VAL A 144 -12.38 -0.25 6.38
CA VAL A 144 -12.50 -1.53 7.09
C VAL A 144 -13.91 -2.14 7.02
N PRO A 145 -14.99 -1.42 7.36
CA PRO A 145 -16.33 -2.00 7.27
C PRO A 145 -16.76 -2.32 5.83
N GLU A 146 -16.36 -1.52 4.84
CA GLU A 146 -16.68 -1.79 3.43
C GLU A 146 -15.88 -2.98 2.86
N ALA A 147 -14.62 -3.10 3.25
CA ALA A 147 -13.75 -4.22 2.96
C ALA A 147 -14.32 -5.53 3.56
N ARG A 148 -14.77 -5.54 4.82
CA ARG A 148 -15.41 -6.73 5.43
C ARG A 148 -16.68 -7.18 4.72
N LYS A 149 -17.42 -6.26 4.10
CA LYS A 149 -18.62 -6.58 3.31
C LYS A 149 -18.29 -7.15 1.93
N GLY A 150 -17.01 -7.11 1.52
CA GLY A 150 -16.59 -7.49 0.18
C GLY A 150 -16.86 -6.43 -0.88
N ASN A 151 -17.16 -5.17 -0.48
CA ASN A 151 -17.51 -4.10 -1.42
C ASN A 151 -16.29 -3.48 -2.12
N ILE A 152 -15.11 -3.60 -1.48
CA ILE A 152 -13.85 -3.07 -2.02
C ILE A 152 -12.95 -4.22 -2.47
N VAL A 153 -12.79 -5.23 -1.61
CA VAL A 153 -11.98 -6.44 -1.87
C VAL A 153 -12.69 -7.65 -1.27
N SER A 154 -12.80 -8.74 -2.03
CA SER A 154 -13.60 -9.92 -1.64
C SER A 154 -12.81 -11.04 -0.97
N ASP A 155 -11.47 -10.97 -0.96
CA ASP A 155 -10.57 -12.05 -0.56
C ASP A 155 -9.74 -11.74 0.70
N LEU A 156 -10.10 -10.70 1.46
CA LEU A 156 -9.39 -10.34 2.69
C LEU A 156 -9.51 -11.43 3.77
N PRO A 157 -8.42 -11.71 4.51
CA PRO A 157 -8.46 -12.71 5.58
C PRO A 157 -9.34 -12.22 6.74
N PRO A 158 -10.09 -13.11 7.42
CA PRO A 158 -10.81 -12.74 8.62
C PRO A 158 -9.77 -12.34 9.68
N THR A 159 -9.70 -11.06 10.06
CA THR A 159 -8.73 -10.45 11.01
C THR A 159 -7.90 -11.48 11.81
N GLU A 160 -6.83 -11.98 11.20
CA GLU A 160 -5.95 -12.98 11.81
C GLU A 160 -5.04 -12.27 12.83
N PRO A 161 -4.74 -12.89 13.99
CA PRO A 161 -3.88 -12.29 14.99
C PRO A 161 -2.50 -11.97 14.40
N ARG A 162 -1.88 -10.87 14.85
CA ARG A 162 -0.53 -10.43 14.47
C ARG A 162 0.53 -11.54 14.46
N ASP A 163 0.32 -12.60 15.25
CA ASP A 163 1.18 -13.80 15.35
C ASP A 163 1.28 -14.57 14.02
N GLU A 164 0.39 -14.32 13.05
CA GLU A 164 0.39 -14.90 11.71
C GLU A 164 1.15 -14.04 10.68
N LEU A 165 1.57 -12.80 11.02
CA LEU A 165 2.19 -11.87 10.08
C LEU A 165 3.43 -12.46 9.41
N ASP A 166 4.25 -13.20 10.17
CA ASP A 166 5.44 -13.90 9.65
C ASP A 166 5.10 -14.89 8.52
N LYS A 167 3.89 -15.47 8.51
CA LYS A 167 3.42 -16.37 7.43
C LYS A 167 3.06 -15.61 6.15
N PHE A 168 2.61 -14.36 6.27
CA PHE A 168 2.32 -13.49 5.12
C PHE A 168 3.61 -12.90 4.53
N LEU A 169 4.57 -12.58 5.38
CA LEU A 169 5.86 -12.01 4.99
C LEU A 169 6.85 -13.07 4.47
N ASN A 170 6.62 -14.37 4.75
CA ASN A 170 7.49 -15.46 4.32
C ASN A 170 6.85 -16.35 3.23
N PRO A 171 7.20 -16.15 1.93
CA PRO A 171 6.58 -16.85 0.79
C PRO A 171 6.95 -18.36 0.68
N GLN A 172 7.77 -18.89 1.58
CA GLN A 172 8.27 -20.28 1.52
C GLN A 172 7.41 -21.30 2.27
N VAL A 173 6.28 -20.89 2.87
CA VAL A 173 5.37 -21.83 3.55
C VAL A 173 4.16 -22.10 2.65
N PRO A 174 4.06 -23.28 2.02
CA PRO A 174 2.85 -23.68 1.30
C PRO A 174 1.71 -23.71 2.32
N GLY A 175 0.66 -22.94 2.04
CA GLY A 175 -0.57 -23.03 2.81
C GLY A 175 -1.23 -24.38 2.51
N GLU A 176 -1.05 -25.35 3.39
CA GLU A 176 -1.95 -26.50 3.45
C GLU A 176 -3.26 -26.02 4.07
N TYR A 177 -4.30 -25.88 3.23
CA TYR A 177 -5.67 -25.71 3.68
C TYR A 177 -6.40 -27.03 3.43
N TRP A 178 -7.02 -27.57 4.49
CA TRP A 178 -7.90 -28.74 4.47
C TRP A 178 -9.25 -28.41 3.83
#